data_AF-A0A959P3D0-F1
#
_entry.id   AF-A0A959P3D0-F1
#
_cell.length_a   1.000
_cell.length_b   1.000
_cell.length_c   1.000
_cell.angle_alpha   90.00
_cell.angle_beta   90.00
_cell.angle_gamma   90.00
#
_symmetry.space_group_name_H-M   'P 1'
#
loop_
_entity.id
_entity.type
_entity.pdbx_description
1 polymer ?
#
loop_
_entity_poly.entity_id
_entity_poly.type
_entity_poly.pdbx_seq_one_letter_code
_entity_poly.pdbx_strand_id
1 'polypeptide(L)'
;MLDAVQSESKSTAGDKHETGRAMIHLEQEKLQKQLAEAQSILAELEQINPEHKLETAQKGAVVQTNRATFYIAVGLGKVNLNGTDIFVVSSQSPIAKQMLGKRLGESFNMNGTEYAITSIQ
;
A
#
# COMPACT_ATOMS: atom_id res chain seq x y z
N MET A 1 7.31 -54.34 30.52
CA MET A 1 6.00 -53.67 30.48
C MET A 1 5.86 -52.89 31.77
N LEU A 2 6.45 -51.69 31.88
CA LEU A 2 6.23 -50.71 32.97
C LEU A 2 7.16 -49.47 32.86
N ASP A 3 7.42 -48.93 31.65
CA ASP A 3 8.23 -47.70 31.53
C ASP A 3 7.78 -46.80 30.37
N ALA A 4 6.48 -46.53 30.24
CA ALA A 4 5.98 -45.63 29.18
C ALA A 4 4.70 -44.85 29.51
N VAL A 5 4.21 -44.84 30.76
CA VAL A 5 2.89 -44.23 31.08
C VAL A 5 2.97 -43.19 32.20
N GLN A 6 4.14 -42.59 32.44
CA GLN A 6 4.27 -41.53 33.46
C GLN A 6 4.90 -40.23 32.95
N SER A 7 5.21 -40.17 31.66
CA SER A 7 5.93 -39.06 31.02
C SER A 7 5.09 -38.28 30.00
N GLU A 8 3.77 -38.50 29.92
CA GLU A 8 2.89 -37.76 28.99
C GLU A 8 1.91 -36.80 29.68
N SER A 9 1.94 -36.68 31.02
CA SER A 9 1.01 -35.80 31.74
C SER A 9 1.62 -34.51 32.29
N LYS A 10 2.92 -34.24 32.08
CA LYS A 10 3.59 -33.05 32.66
C LYS A 10 4.08 -31.98 31.69
N SER A 11 4.24 -32.26 30.39
CA SER A 11 4.79 -31.29 29.44
C SER A 11 3.78 -30.70 28.45
N THR A 12 2.58 -31.27 28.30
CA THR A 12 1.64 -30.82 27.24
C THR A 12 0.76 -29.63 27.66
N ALA A 13 0.55 -29.46 28.96
CA ALA A 13 -0.26 -28.36 29.51
C ALA A 13 0.54 -27.06 29.70
N GLY A 14 1.87 -27.10 29.81
CA GLY A 14 2.71 -25.89 29.87
C GLY A 14 3.06 -25.36 28.48
N ASP A 15 3.49 -26.26 27.59
CA ASP A 15 3.97 -25.94 26.23
C ASP A 15 2.85 -25.39 25.32
N LYS A 16 1.61 -25.87 25.50
CA LYS A 16 0.43 -25.36 24.79
C LYS A 16 0.05 -23.94 25.22
N HIS A 17 0.29 -23.58 26.48
CA HIS A 17 -0.02 -22.24 27.00
C HIS A 17 1.06 -21.23 26.62
N GLU A 18 2.34 -21.61 26.62
CA GLU A 18 3.44 -20.74 26.15
C GLU A 18 3.35 -20.50 24.63
N THR A 19 3.08 -21.54 23.84
CA THR A 19 2.89 -21.41 22.38
C THR A 19 1.63 -20.61 22.03
N GLY A 20 0.53 -20.81 22.77
CA GLY A 20 -0.70 -20.03 22.60
C GLY A 20 -0.53 -18.55 22.94
N ARG A 21 0.19 -18.22 24.02
CA ARG A 21 0.53 -16.82 24.36
C ARG A 21 1.46 -16.20 23.33
N ALA A 22 2.45 -16.95 22.83
CA ALA A 22 3.34 -16.47 21.77
C ALA A 22 2.59 -16.18 20.46
N MET A 23 1.63 -17.03 20.06
CA MET A 23 0.79 -16.78 18.89
C MET A 23 -0.13 -15.55 19.05
N ILE A 24 -0.71 -15.35 20.25
CA ILE A 24 -1.50 -14.13 20.54
C ILE A 24 -0.63 -12.88 20.47
N HIS A 25 0.59 -12.92 21.01
CA HIS A 25 1.54 -11.80 20.90
C HIS A 25 1.91 -11.51 19.44
N LEU A 26 2.19 -12.52 18.63
CA LEU A 26 2.47 -12.36 17.20
C LEU A 26 1.29 -11.76 16.43
N GLU A 27 0.07 -12.23 16.69
CA GLU A 27 -1.12 -11.66 16.06
C GLU A 27 -1.36 -10.22 16.53
N GLN A 28 -1.11 -9.92 17.81
CA GLN A 28 -1.18 -8.56 18.34
C GLN A 28 -0.14 -7.64 17.68
N GLU A 29 1.11 -8.08 17.52
CA GLU A 29 2.16 -7.33 16.83
C GLU A 29 1.80 -7.08 15.36
N LYS A 30 1.22 -8.08 14.69
CA LYS A 30 0.75 -7.96 13.31
C LYS A 30 -0.40 -6.96 13.18
N LEU A 31 -1.38 -7.01 14.08
CA LEU A 31 -2.49 -6.05 14.13
C LEU A 31 -1.99 -4.64 14.43
N GLN A 32 -1.02 -4.49 15.34
CA GLN A 32 -0.38 -3.20 15.64
C GLN A 32 0.35 -2.64 14.42
N LYS A 33 1.08 -3.48 13.66
CA LYS A 33 1.72 -3.07 12.40
C LYS A 33 0.71 -2.60 11.37
N GLN A 34 -0.37 -3.35 11.16
CA GLN A 34 -1.44 -2.97 10.24
C GLN A 34 -2.12 -1.65 10.65
N LEU A 35 -2.37 -1.46 11.95
CA LEU A 35 -2.94 -0.22 12.47
C LEU A 35 -2.01 0.97 12.23
N ALA A 36 -0.72 0.82 12.53
CA ALA A 36 0.27 1.87 12.30
C ALA A 36 0.39 2.25 10.82
N GLU A 37 0.35 1.24 9.93
CA GLU A 37 0.34 1.47 8.48
C GLU A 37 -0.92 2.22 8.03
N ALA A 38 -2.09 1.81 8.49
CA ALA A 38 -3.35 2.49 8.20
C ALA A 38 -3.37 3.94 8.70
N GLN A 39 -2.85 4.20 9.89
CA GLN A 39 -2.71 5.55 10.45
C GLN A 39 -1.76 6.42 9.61
N SER A 40 -0.65 5.85 9.15
CA SER A 40 0.29 6.54 8.26
C SER A 40 -0.35 6.90 6.92
N ILE A 41 -1.09 5.96 6.31
CA ILE A 41 -1.86 6.17 5.08
C ILE A 41 -2.89 7.29 5.27
N LEU A 42 -3.62 7.29 6.39
CA LEU A 42 -4.61 8.32 6.70
C LEU A 42 -3.97 9.71 6.82
N ALA A 43 -2.91 9.84 7.62
CA ALA A 43 -2.18 11.09 7.80
C ALA A 43 -1.60 11.61 6.47
N GLU A 44 -1.22 10.69 5.57
CA GLU A 44 -0.72 11.01 4.25
C GLU A 44 -1.81 11.56 3.31
N LEU A 45 -3.01 10.99 3.40
CA LEU A 45 -4.19 11.46 2.65
C LEU A 45 -4.69 12.81 3.17
N GLU A 46 -4.68 13.04 4.49
CA GLU A 46 -5.11 14.30 5.10
C GLU A 46 -4.24 15.49 4.71
N GLN A 47 -2.98 15.25 4.32
CA GLN A 47 -2.08 16.30 3.83
C GLN A 47 -2.34 16.69 2.37
N ILE A 48 -3.12 15.89 1.63
CA ILE A 48 -3.42 16.16 0.23
C ILE A 48 -4.63 17.09 0.17
N ASN A 49 -4.42 18.31 -0.33
CA ASN A 49 -5.49 19.25 -0.62
C ASN A 49 -6.01 19.03 -2.05
N PRO A 50 -7.20 18.42 -2.24
CA PRO A 50 -7.73 18.12 -3.58
C PRO A 50 -8.18 19.37 -4.35
N GLU A 51 -8.27 20.53 -3.69
CA GLU A 51 -8.67 21.79 -4.33
C GLU A 51 -7.50 22.51 -5.02
N HIS A 52 -6.26 22.14 -4.72
CA HIS A 52 -5.09 22.71 -5.37
C HIS A 52 -4.85 22.03 -6.72
N LYS A 53 -4.96 22.81 -7.80
CA LYS A 53 -4.52 22.37 -9.13
C LYS A 53 -3.02 22.25 -9.16
N LEU A 54 -2.53 21.07 -9.50
CA LEU A 54 -1.10 20.81 -9.57
C LEU A 54 -0.63 20.92 -11.03
N GLU A 55 0.40 21.72 -11.29
CA GLU A 55 0.96 21.89 -12.64
C GLU A 55 1.94 20.77 -13.03
N THR A 56 2.41 20.03 -12.03
CA THR A 56 3.36 18.93 -12.17
C THR A 56 2.81 17.67 -11.53
N ALA A 57 3.20 16.52 -12.07
CA ALA A 57 2.90 15.22 -11.51
C ALA A 57 3.63 15.09 -10.16
N GLN A 58 2.88 15.23 -9.06
CA GLN A 58 3.39 15.14 -7.70
C GLN A 58 2.36 14.47 -6.80
N LYS A 59 2.73 14.26 -5.53
CA LYS A 59 1.81 13.68 -4.55
C LYS A 59 0.56 14.57 -4.41
N GLY A 60 -0.61 13.95 -4.49
CA GLY A 60 -1.92 14.61 -4.57
C GLY A 60 -2.43 14.87 -5.98
N ALA A 61 -1.61 14.68 -7.02
CA ALA A 61 -2.04 14.92 -8.40
C ALA A 61 -2.74 13.70 -9.01
N VAL A 62 -3.79 13.98 -9.77
CA VAL A 62 -4.39 13.05 -10.73
C VAL A 62 -3.72 13.29 -12.08
N VAL A 63 -2.91 12.34 -12.52
CA VAL A 63 -2.18 12.37 -13.79
C VAL A 63 -2.91 11.48 -14.78
N GLN A 64 -3.51 12.10 -15.79
CA GLN A 64 -4.11 11.38 -16.90
C GLN A 64 -3.07 11.18 -18.00
N THR A 65 -2.93 9.95 -18.47
CA THR A 65 -2.07 9.62 -19.61
C THR A 65 -2.90 9.08 -20.76
N ASN A 66 -2.26 8.94 -21.93
CA ASN A 66 -2.85 8.29 -23.11
C ASN A 66 -3.24 6.81 -22.89
N ARG A 67 -2.79 6.16 -21.81
CA ARG A 67 -3.07 4.73 -21.56
C ARG A 67 -3.88 4.48 -20.29
N ALA A 68 -3.68 5.28 -19.25
CA ALA A 68 -4.33 5.09 -17.96
C ALA A 68 -4.35 6.40 -17.14
N THR A 69 -5.26 6.46 -16.18
CA THR A 69 -5.33 7.54 -15.19
C THR A 69 -4.64 7.09 -13.90
N PHE A 70 -3.73 7.91 -13.38
CA PHE A 70 -3.00 7.65 -12.15
C PHE A 70 -3.34 8.70 -11.10
N TYR A 71 -3.51 8.30 -9.86
CA TYR A 71 -3.59 9.20 -8.72
C TYR A 71 -2.39 8.94 -7.82
N ILE A 72 -1.50 9.92 -7.72
CA ILE A 72 -0.27 9.78 -6.93
C ILE A 72 -0.60 10.14 -5.48
N ALA A 73 -0.95 9.15 -4.67
CA ALA A 73 -1.25 9.35 -3.26
C ALA A 73 -0.69 8.16 -2.48
N VAL A 74 -1.58 7.26 -2.07
CA VAL A 74 -1.27 6.02 -1.37
C VAL A 74 -1.35 4.83 -2.34
N GLY A 75 -0.66 3.74 -2.04
CA GLY A 75 -0.63 2.56 -2.91
C GLY A 75 -1.87 1.67 -2.77
N LEU A 76 -3.05 2.17 -3.14
CA LEU A 76 -4.31 1.39 -3.05
C LEU A 76 -4.57 0.50 -4.28
N GLY A 77 -3.81 0.68 -5.36
CA GLY A 77 -3.96 -0.10 -6.59
C GLY A 77 -5.08 0.45 -7.47
N LYS A 78 -5.80 -0.44 -8.15
CA LYS A 78 -6.83 -0.07 -9.14
C LYS A 78 -8.17 0.20 -8.44
N VAL A 79 -8.70 1.40 -8.59
CA VAL A 79 -10.01 1.82 -8.10
C VAL A 79 -10.90 2.17 -9.29
N ASN A 80 -12.14 1.66 -9.32
CA ASN A 80 -13.11 2.06 -10.32
C ASN A 80 -14.00 3.18 -9.75
N LEU A 81 -13.97 4.34 -10.39
CA LEU A 81 -14.76 5.51 -10.05
C LEU A 81 -15.66 5.84 -11.23
N ASN A 82 -16.97 5.65 -11.07
CA ASN A 82 -17.98 5.94 -12.10
C ASN A 82 -17.66 5.28 -13.46
N GLY A 83 -17.19 4.04 -13.45
CA GLY A 83 -16.82 3.32 -14.67
C GLY A 83 -15.43 3.68 -15.23
N THR A 84 -14.71 4.61 -14.61
CA THR A 84 -13.34 4.96 -14.97
C THR A 84 -12.36 4.25 -14.04
N ASP A 85 -11.42 3.54 -14.63
CA ASP A 85 -10.34 2.90 -13.89
C ASP A 85 -9.23 3.91 -13.54
N ILE A 86 -8.98 4.09 -12.25
CA ILE A 86 -7.96 4.97 -11.70
C ILE A 86 -6.96 4.13 -10.91
N PHE A 87 -5.68 4.27 -11.24
CA PHE A 87 -4.60 3.61 -10.53
C PHE A 87 -4.07 4.53 -9.42
N VAL A 88 -4.45 4.24 -8.19
CA VAL A 88 -3.99 4.93 -6.99
C VAL A 88 -2.65 4.33 -6.59
N VAL A 89 -1.58 5.08 -6.86
CA VAL A 89 -0.19 4.65 -6.69
C VAL A 89 0.51 5.50 -5.65
N SER A 90 1.40 4.89 -4.89
CA SER A 90 2.27 5.64 -4.00
C SER A 90 3.34 6.38 -4.80
N SER A 91 3.83 7.50 -4.29
CA SER A 91 5.00 8.22 -4.84
C SER A 91 6.25 7.34 -4.96
N GLN A 92 6.33 6.26 -4.17
CA GLN A 92 7.44 5.31 -4.18
C GLN A 92 7.33 4.24 -5.27
N SER A 93 6.18 4.13 -5.93
CA SER A 93 5.95 3.14 -6.98
C SER A 93 6.83 3.41 -8.22
N PRO A 94 7.32 2.38 -8.93
CA PRO A 94 8.19 2.58 -10.09
C PRO A 94 7.60 3.51 -11.15
N ILE A 95 6.31 3.36 -11.45
CA ILE A 95 5.61 4.22 -12.40
C ILE A 95 5.48 5.67 -11.92
N ALA A 96 5.22 5.85 -10.62
CA ALA A 96 5.12 7.16 -10.01
C ALA A 96 6.47 7.89 -10.10
N LYS A 97 7.57 7.20 -9.79
CA LYS A 97 8.93 7.76 -9.91
C LYS A 97 9.27 8.27 -11.30
N GLN A 98 8.78 7.61 -12.35
CA GLN A 98 9.01 8.03 -13.73
C GLN A 98 8.18 9.24 -14.16
N MET A 99 7.00 9.43 -13.56
CA MET A 99 6.15 10.59 -13.84
C MET A 99 6.40 11.78 -12.90
N LEU A 100 6.96 11.55 -11.71
CA LEU A 100 7.18 12.60 -10.71
C LEU A 100 7.98 13.78 -11.31
N GLY A 101 7.45 15.00 -11.14
CA GLY A 101 8.03 16.23 -11.64
C GLY A 101 7.71 16.57 -13.10
N LYS A 102 7.11 15.66 -13.87
CA LYS A 102 6.73 15.91 -15.26
C LYS A 102 5.51 16.82 -15.38
N ARG A 103 5.44 17.53 -16.50
CA ARG A 103 4.38 18.48 -16.84
C ARG A 103 3.46 17.95 -17.94
N LEU A 104 2.35 18.66 -18.15
CA LEU A 104 1.44 18.44 -19.27
C LEU A 104 2.21 18.39 -20.60
N GLY A 105 1.95 17.37 -21.41
CA GLY A 105 2.58 17.19 -22.73
C GLY A 105 3.93 16.44 -22.70
N GLU A 106 4.51 16.19 -21.54
CA GLU A 106 5.68 15.32 -21.45
C GLU A 106 5.30 13.84 -21.54
N SER A 107 6.23 13.02 -22.03
CA SER A 107 6.13 11.57 -22.00
C SER A 107 7.20 10.94 -21.11
N PHE A 108 6.92 9.71 -20.67
CA PHE A 108 7.86 8.85 -19.96
C PHE A 108 7.73 7.41 -20.45
N ASN A 109 8.83 6.66 -20.36
CA ASN A 109 8.82 5.25 -20.70
C ASN A 109 8.93 4.39 -19.42
N MET A 110 8.09 3.37 -19.34
CA MET A 110 8.20 2.32 -18.34
C MET A 110 8.09 0.96 -19.02
N ASN A 111 9.10 0.11 -18.82
CA ASN A 111 9.16 -1.24 -19.37
C ASN A 111 8.89 -1.31 -20.89
N GLY A 112 9.44 -0.36 -21.66
CA GLY A 112 9.25 -0.29 -23.12
C GLY A 112 7.91 0.32 -23.55
N THR A 113 7.04 0.66 -22.60
CA THR A 113 5.77 1.33 -22.87
C THR A 113 5.90 2.84 -22.68
N GLU A 114 5.55 3.61 -23.70
CA GLU A 114 5.47 5.07 -23.61
C GLU A 114 4.10 5.53 -23.07
N TYR A 115 4.15 6.41 -22.09
CA TYR A 115 3.03 7.11 -21.48
C TYR A 115 3.20 8.61 -21.73
N ALA A 116 2.21 9.23 -22.36
CA ALA A 116 2.17 10.67 -22.58
C ALA A 116 1.16 11.30 -21.64
N ILE A 117 1.55 12.35 -20.91
CA ILE A 117 0.69 13.05 -19.95
C ILE A 117 -0.24 13.99 -20.71
N THR A 118 -1.54 13.70 -20.64
CA THR A 118 -2.60 14.46 -21.32
C THR A 118 -3.31 15.43 -20.40
N SER A 119 -3.29 15.19 -19.08
CA SER A 119 -3.85 16.10 -18.08
C SER A 119 -3.20 15.90 -16.73
N ILE A 120 -3.10 16.97 -15.94
CA ILE A 120 -2.71 16.94 -14.53
C ILE A 120 -3.74 17.79 -13.78
N GLN A 121 -4.31 17.21 -12.72
CA GLN A 121 -5.26 17.89 -11.84
C GLN A 121 -4.75 17.80 -10.40
#